data_AF-J4C948-F1
#
_entry.id   AF-J4C948-F1
#
_cell.length_a   1.000
_cell.length_b   1.000
_cell.length_c   1.000
_cell.angle_alpha   90.00
_cell.angle_beta   90.00
_cell.angle_gamma   90.00
#
_symmetry.space_group_name_H-M   'P 1'
#
loop_
_entity.id
_entity.type
_entity.pdbx_description
1 polymer ?
#
loop_
_entity_poly.entity_id
_entity_poly.type
_entity_poly.pdbx_seq_one_letter_code
_entity_poly.pdbx_strand_id
1 'polypeptide(L)'
;MEIEILLNGLFKSCTIFNDFSNIFKCKVVPTSIGGNQLCRKYYEKFDKILFNSDEKNNISRKYSDVKLLGGNLFVVLLNHHVDTYSKSYYYLSIIKVCLKIQEKDDFFSVTPLESHTVTASSLDELELKYESFKKCSENGFEENFFGRMKVDCNSNDIIDTINGYTLDNDLKSLVCNDLDGFLFDIWSSVGTSPYHEWASLNSEEADKSYKSLYLTNKGIELTGSVLEYLSSDVMVLPNHLKSAKFSHVEEYSELSEYSDSDSLEGSESVFDFSSGSFATFFNKVTETIKEFGGLALPYLNGSYLQDGSWIINNSTVCNDLRDVVLLLKGSTAWQNELVNTPVASEVRDKHELKLYLYKIPHFVKSVQFRLFVHEAQILLISQLFFNNVYDYLLKEEAFSELYEQIVKFYNHNLVRRLPKDVSKVVVDLYIINRTDEIYVTNVSPWYLNNENIFTWEEIQEYVTSERPFDHDESIKVTYFGSVAFAILLSNKLSRHKLYSFCSEDVEEFAKLSA
;
A
#
# COMPACT_ATOMS: atom_id res chain seq x y z
N MET A 1 -44.57 -9.15 -0.65
CA MET A 1 -44.69 -7.84 -1.33
C MET A 1 -43.32 -7.20 -1.21
N GLU A 2 -42.73 -6.76 -2.32
CA GLU A 2 -41.42 -6.12 -2.26
C GLU A 2 -41.57 -4.69 -1.74
N ILE A 3 -40.85 -4.37 -0.67
CA ILE A 3 -40.78 -3.03 -0.10
C ILE A 3 -39.35 -2.52 -0.27
N GLU A 4 -39.22 -1.29 -0.76
CA GLU A 4 -37.96 -0.54 -0.78
C GLU A 4 -37.92 0.37 0.45
N ILE A 5 -36.90 0.18 1.28
CA ILE A 5 -36.64 0.91 2.52
C ILE A 5 -35.52 1.91 2.24
N LEU A 6 -35.83 3.19 2.41
CA LEU A 6 -34.85 4.27 2.41
C LEU A 6 -34.27 4.42 3.82
N LEU A 7 -32.94 4.36 3.92
CA LEU A 7 -32.24 4.36 5.21
C LEU A 7 -31.85 5.80 5.58
N ASN A 8 -32.29 6.22 6.76
CA ASN A 8 -32.13 7.61 7.21
C ASN A 8 -30.83 7.88 7.99
N GLY A 9 -30.01 6.85 8.24
CA GLY A 9 -28.79 6.99 9.02
C GLY A 9 -27.80 5.84 8.82
N LEU A 10 -26.63 5.98 9.45
CA LEU A 10 -25.55 5.00 9.43
C LEU A 10 -25.84 3.84 10.39
N PHE A 11 -25.31 2.66 10.11
CA PHE A 11 -25.44 1.49 10.99
C PHE A 11 -24.13 1.19 11.74
N LYS A 12 -24.25 0.76 13.00
CA LYS A 12 -23.13 0.12 13.71
C LYS A 12 -22.91 -1.28 13.15
N SER A 13 -21.67 -1.76 13.13
CA SER A 13 -21.37 -3.12 12.64
C SER A 13 -22.14 -4.20 13.41
N CYS A 14 -22.20 -4.09 14.74
CA CYS A 14 -22.88 -5.04 15.61
C CYS A 14 -24.38 -5.15 15.29
N THR A 15 -25.02 -4.05 14.87
CA THR A 15 -26.41 -4.08 14.44
C THR A 15 -26.62 -4.96 13.22
N ILE A 16 -25.73 -4.87 12.23
CA ILE A 16 -25.85 -5.64 10.99
C ILE A 16 -25.58 -7.12 11.25
N PHE A 17 -24.64 -7.45 12.12
CA PHE A 17 -24.27 -8.86 12.33
C PHE A 17 -25.07 -9.55 13.43
N ASN A 18 -25.53 -8.83 14.46
CA ASN A 18 -26.30 -9.40 15.57
C ASN A 18 -27.80 -9.16 15.39
N ASP A 19 -28.22 -7.90 15.26
CA ASP A 19 -29.64 -7.55 15.27
C ASP A 19 -30.36 -8.02 14.00
N PHE A 20 -29.75 -7.84 12.82
CA PHE A 20 -30.36 -8.30 11.57
C PHE A 20 -30.45 -9.83 11.53
N SER A 21 -29.49 -10.55 12.12
CA SER A 21 -29.58 -12.00 12.23
C SER A 21 -30.82 -12.44 13.02
N ASN A 22 -31.17 -11.70 14.08
CA ASN A 22 -32.37 -11.93 14.88
C ASN A 22 -33.67 -11.50 14.16
N ILE A 23 -33.67 -10.32 13.54
CA ILE A 23 -34.83 -9.76 12.82
C ILE A 23 -35.26 -10.71 11.69
N PHE A 24 -34.29 -11.14 10.89
CA PHE A 24 -34.55 -11.93 9.70
C PHE A 24 -34.40 -13.44 9.93
N LYS A 25 -33.98 -13.88 11.13
CA LYS A 25 -33.78 -15.30 11.49
C LYS A 25 -32.87 -16.04 10.50
N CYS A 26 -31.74 -15.43 10.19
CA CYS A 26 -30.80 -15.93 9.19
C CYS A 26 -29.38 -15.56 9.62
N LYS A 27 -28.39 -16.40 9.33
CA LYS A 27 -27.00 -16.08 9.67
C LYS A 27 -26.52 -14.92 8.79
N VAL A 28 -25.91 -13.90 9.37
CA VAL A 28 -25.27 -12.80 8.62
C VAL A 28 -23.77 -12.98 8.70
N VAL A 29 -23.09 -13.00 7.55
CA VAL A 29 -21.64 -13.22 7.47
C VAL A 29 -20.95 -12.17 6.60
N PRO A 30 -19.78 -11.69 7.00
CA PRO A 30 -18.96 -10.83 6.16
C PRO A 30 -18.33 -11.64 5.03
N THR A 31 -18.03 -10.95 3.94
CA THR A 31 -17.24 -11.46 2.80
C THR A 31 -15.95 -10.68 2.66
N SER A 32 -15.04 -11.14 1.81
CA SER A 32 -13.86 -10.37 1.42
C SER A 32 -14.24 -9.12 0.62
N ILE A 33 -13.27 -8.26 0.34
CA ILE A 33 -13.50 -7.04 -0.45
C ILE A 33 -13.96 -7.33 -1.89
N GLY A 34 -13.53 -8.46 -2.46
CA GLY A 34 -13.99 -8.96 -3.75
C GLY A 34 -15.28 -9.79 -3.67
N GLY A 35 -15.96 -9.80 -2.52
CA GLY A 35 -17.24 -10.50 -2.31
C GLY A 35 -17.14 -12.02 -2.23
N ASN A 36 -15.96 -12.57 -2.00
CA ASN A 36 -15.75 -14.02 -1.84
C ASN A 36 -15.93 -14.43 -0.37
N GLN A 37 -16.15 -15.72 -0.14
CA GLN A 37 -16.20 -16.26 1.21
C GLN A 37 -14.84 -16.07 1.90
N LEU A 38 -14.88 -15.67 3.17
CA LEU A 38 -13.66 -15.56 3.97
C LEU A 38 -12.99 -16.92 4.14
N CYS A 39 -11.66 -16.93 4.17
CA CYS A 39 -10.92 -18.13 4.48
C CYS A 39 -11.24 -18.61 5.90
N ARG A 40 -11.00 -19.89 6.16
CA ARG A 40 -11.42 -20.57 7.39
C ARG A 40 -10.97 -19.83 8.66
N LYS A 41 -9.75 -19.29 8.66
CA LYS A 41 -9.18 -18.57 9.80
C LYS A 41 -9.99 -17.31 10.16
N TYR A 42 -10.35 -16.49 9.17
CA TYR A 42 -11.14 -15.27 9.40
C TYR A 42 -12.59 -15.60 9.74
N TYR A 43 -13.18 -16.61 9.09
CA TYR A 43 -14.53 -17.07 9.43
C TYR A 43 -14.62 -17.57 10.89
N GLU A 44 -13.67 -18.40 11.34
CA GLU A 44 -13.63 -18.88 12.72
C GLU A 44 -13.37 -17.75 13.74
N LYS A 45 -12.58 -16.73 13.37
CA LYS A 45 -12.36 -15.54 14.20
C LYS A 45 -13.65 -14.72 14.34
N PHE A 46 -14.35 -14.50 13.22
CA PHE A 46 -15.66 -13.83 13.20
C PHE A 46 -16.70 -14.55 14.07
N ASP A 47 -16.86 -15.87 13.87
CA ASP A 47 -17.83 -16.67 14.63
C ASP A 47 -17.54 -16.63 16.14
N LYS A 48 -16.27 -16.62 16.56
CA LYS A 48 -15.88 -16.47 17.97
C LYS A 48 -16.22 -15.09 18.55
N ILE A 49 -15.99 -14.03 17.78
CA ILE A 49 -16.32 -12.66 18.20
C ILE A 49 -17.84 -12.53 18.42
N LEU A 50 -18.63 -13.03 17.47
CA LEU A 50 -20.09 -13.04 17.61
C LEU A 50 -20.54 -13.86 18.82
N PHE A 51 -20.01 -15.08 19.00
CA PHE A 51 -20.38 -15.94 20.12
C PHE A 51 -20.11 -15.30 21.48
N ASN A 52 -18.98 -14.63 21.64
CA ASN A 52 -18.63 -13.92 22.88
C ASN A 52 -19.54 -12.70 23.14
N SER A 53 -20.09 -12.09 22.08
CA SER A 53 -21.08 -11.03 22.20
C SER A 53 -22.49 -11.56 22.56
N ASP A 54 -22.75 -12.84 22.27
CA ASP A 54 -24.08 -13.47 22.28
C ASP A 54 -24.39 -14.34 23.51
N GLU A 55 -23.60 -14.32 24.60
CA GLU A 55 -23.96 -15.03 25.86
C GLU A 55 -25.34 -14.62 26.44
N LYS A 56 -26.03 -13.64 25.85
CA LYS A 56 -27.38 -13.20 26.24
C LYS A 56 -28.53 -13.61 25.32
N ASN A 57 -28.32 -14.15 24.11
CA ASN A 57 -29.42 -14.46 23.20
C ASN A 57 -29.35 -15.88 22.61
N ASN A 58 -30.23 -16.76 23.08
CA ASN A 58 -30.48 -18.08 22.48
C ASN A 58 -31.06 -17.91 21.07
N ILE A 59 -30.21 -17.89 20.05
CA ILE A 59 -30.63 -17.88 18.64
C ILE A 59 -31.32 -19.21 18.34
N SER A 60 -32.66 -19.19 18.27
CA SER A 60 -33.45 -20.29 17.74
C SER A 60 -33.18 -20.35 16.22
N ARG A 61 -32.55 -21.43 15.75
CA ARG A 61 -32.40 -21.79 14.33
C ARG A 61 -33.77 -22.06 13.68
N LYS A 62 -34.60 -21.04 13.54
CA LYS A 62 -35.78 -21.06 12.68
C LYS A 62 -35.37 -20.49 11.34
N TYR A 63 -35.73 -21.19 10.27
CA TYR A 63 -35.57 -20.72 8.89
C TYR A 63 -36.23 -19.34 8.72
N SER A 64 -35.59 -18.46 7.95
CA SER A 64 -36.17 -17.17 7.59
C SER A 64 -37.35 -17.39 6.63
N ASP A 65 -38.41 -16.60 6.80
CA ASP A 65 -39.51 -16.53 5.80
C ASP A 65 -39.18 -15.51 4.67
N VAL A 66 -38.01 -14.87 4.74
CA VAL A 66 -37.60 -13.76 3.85
C VAL A 66 -36.89 -14.32 2.63
N LYS A 67 -37.51 -14.16 1.46
CA LYS A 67 -37.00 -14.65 0.17
C LYS A 67 -36.22 -13.61 -0.62
N LEU A 68 -36.41 -12.33 -0.32
CA LEU A 68 -35.69 -11.22 -0.93
C LEU A 68 -35.20 -10.28 0.16
N LEU A 69 -33.88 -10.11 0.25
CA LEU A 69 -33.21 -9.14 1.10
C LEU A 69 -31.94 -8.71 0.36
N GLY A 70 -31.88 -7.44 -0.01
CA GLY A 70 -30.65 -6.93 -0.60
C GLY A 70 -30.68 -5.44 -0.84
N GLY A 71 -29.50 -4.85 -0.97
CA GLY A 71 -29.38 -3.41 -1.09
C GLY A 71 -28.04 -2.91 -0.58
N ASN A 72 -27.87 -1.61 -0.64
CA ASN A 72 -26.64 -0.95 -0.21
C ASN A 72 -26.94 -0.12 1.03
N LEU A 73 -26.07 -0.19 2.03
CA LEU A 73 -26.15 0.63 3.24
C LEU A 73 -24.76 1.04 3.69
N PHE A 74 -24.68 1.99 4.62
CA PHE A 74 -23.40 2.43 5.18
C PHE A 74 -23.22 1.94 6.62
N VAL A 75 -22.02 1.44 6.89
CA VAL A 75 -21.57 0.93 8.19
C VAL A 75 -20.47 1.82 8.72
N VAL A 76 -20.50 2.08 10.02
CA VAL A 76 -19.42 2.78 10.72
C VAL A 76 -18.64 1.79 11.57
N LEU A 77 -17.32 1.80 11.41
CA LEU A 77 -16.37 1.05 12.21
C LEU A 77 -15.47 2.04 12.97
N LEU A 78 -15.36 1.86 14.29
CA LEU A 78 -14.42 2.61 15.12
C LEU A 78 -13.35 1.65 15.65
N ASN A 79 -12.10 1.94 15.33
CA ASN A 79 -10.95 1.17 15.80
C ASN A 79 -9.98 2.05 16.58
N HIS A 80 -9.31 1.47 17.58
CA HIS A 80 -8.34 2.14 18.43
C HIS A 80 -7.09 1.27 18.58
N HIS A 81 -5.94 1.85 18.27
CA HIS A 81 -4.65 1.21 18.43
C HIS A 81 -3.79 1.97 19.42
N VAL A 82 -3.03 1.25 20.24
CA VAL A 82 -2.03 1.82 21.14
C VAL A 82 -0.67 1.25 20.74
N ASP A 83 0.26 2.13 20.39
CA ASP A 83 1.62 1.72 20.02
C ASP A 83 2.45 1.28 21.23
N THR A 84 3.65 0.74 20.97
CA THR A 84 4.61 0.38 22.04
C THR A 84 4.98 1.54 22.96
N TYR A 85 4.78 2.78 22.53
CA TYR A 85 5.09 4.01 23.27
C TYR A 85 3.87 4.59 23.99
N SER A 86 2.77 3.83 24.11
CA SER A 86 1.52 4.23 24.76
C SER A 86 0.79 5.39 24.09
N LYS A 87 1.09 5.68 22.82
CA LYS A 87 0.36 6.67 22.02
C LYS A 87 -0.86 6.02 21.38
N SER A 88 -1.98 6.72 21.49
CA SER A 88 -3.26 6.27 20.96
C SER A 88 -3.48 6.77 19.53
N TYR A 89 -4.03 5.91 18.69
CA TYR A 89 -4.42 6.16 17.32
C TYR A 89 -5.85 5.69 17.12
N TYR A 90 -6.72 6.59 16.63
CA TYR A 90 -8.12 6.30 16.37
C TYR A 90 -8.38 6.28 14.87
N TYR A 91 -9.18 5.32 14.44
CA TYR A 91 -9.56 5.11 13.05
C TYR A 91 -11.08 5.03 12.95
N LEU A 92 -11.67 5.87 12.10
CA LEU A 92 -13.10 5.83 11.79
C LEU A 92 -13.27 5.48 10.33
N SER A 93 -13.82 4.31 10.04
CA SER A 93 -14.13 3.87 8.68
C SER A 93 -15.63 3.93 8.44
N ILE A 94 -16.03 4.59 7.35
CA ILE A 94 -17.39 4.60 6.84
C ILE A 94 -17.37 3.76 5.57
N ILE A 95 -18.07 2.63 5.61
CA ILE A 95 -18.02 1.62 4.57
C ILE A 95 -19.41 1.44 3.98
N LYS A 96 -19.53 1.67 2.67
CA LYS A 96 -20.69 1.27 1.89
C LYS A 96 -20.63 -0.25 1.71
N VAL A 97 -21.64 -0.96 2.16
CA VAL A 97 -21.74 -2.42 2.04
C VAL A 97 -22.97 -2.81 1.22
N CYS A 98 -22.86 -3.92 0.51
CA CYS A 98 -23.94 -4.58 -0.19
C CYS A 98 -24.42 -5.79 0.63
N LEU A 99 -25.72 -5.85 0.89
CA LEU A 99 -26.40 -7.00 1.44
C LEU A 99 -26.97 -7.87 0.32
N LYS A 100 -26.74 -9.18 0.38
CA LYS A 100 -27.34 -10.15 -0.54
C LYS A 100 -27.68 -11.46 0.15
N ILE A 101 -28.83 -12.05 -0.19
CA ILE A 101 -29.17 -13.43 0.15
C ILE A 101 -28.38 -14.41 -0.71
N GLN A 102 -27.74 -15.38 -0.08
CA GLN A 102 -27.19 -16.54 -0.75
C GLN A 102 -28.21 -17.69 -0.65
N GLU A 103 -29.05 -17.84 -1.68
CA GLU A 103 -30.17 -18.81 -1.70
C GLU A 103 -29.74 -20.27 -1.49
N LYS A 104 -28.46 -20.60 -1.72
CA LYS A 104 -27.94 -21.97 -1.61
C LYS A 104 -27.60 -22.40 -0.18
N ASP A 105 -27.31 -21.45 0.71
CA ASP A 105 -26.65 -21.73 1.99
C ASP A 105 -27.39 -21.18 3.23
N ASP A 106 -28.61 -20.68 3.07
CA ASP A 106 -29.45 -20.12 4.15
C ASP A 106 -28.72 -19.05 5.01
N PHE A 107 -27.87 -18.23 4.38
CA PHE A 107 -27.20 -17.10 5.03
C PHE A 107 -27.19 -15.83 4.18
N PHE A 108 -26.99 -14.68 4.82
CA PHE A 108 -26.80 -13.37 4.20
C PHE A 108 -25.34 -12.98 4.17
N SER A 109 -24.85 -12.58 3.00
CA SER A 109 -23.51 -12.04 2.83
C SER A 109 -23.53 -10.52 2.86
N VAL A 110 -22.57 -9.95 3.59
CA VAL A 110 -22.28 -8.51 3.61
C VAL A 110 -20.95 -8.28 2.91
N THR A 111 -20.97 -7.53 1.80
CA THR A 111 -19.78 -7.25 0.97
C THR A 111 -19.46 -5.77 1.00
N PRO A 112 -18.24 -5.34 1.39
CA PRO A 112 -17.87 -3.93 1.29
C PRO A 112 -17.71 -3.54 -0.18
N LEU A 113 -18.12 -2.32 -0.52
CA LEU A 113 -18.05 -1.77 -1.88
C LEU A 113 -17.06 -0.59 -1.93
N GLU A 114 -17.24 0.37 -1.03
CA GLU A 114 -16.45 1.59 -0.95
C GLU A 114 -16.17 1.86 0.53
N SER A 115 -14.95 2.27 0.85
CA SER A 115 -14.52 2.54 2.22
C SER A 115 -13.80 3.87 2.28
N HIS A 116 -14.22 4.72 3.20
CA HIS A 116 -13.54 5.97 3.52
C HIS A 116 -13.09 5.93 4.98
N THR A 117 -11.79 6.05 5.23
CA THR A 117 -11.25 6.00 6.58
C THR A 117 -10.55 7.29 6.93
N VAL A 118 -10.85 7.77 8.13
CA VAL A 118 -10.20 8.92 8.74
C VAL A 118 -9.42 8.48 9.96
N THR A 119 -8.23 9.04 10.12
CA THR A 119 -7.36 8.81 11.27
C THR A 119 -7.30 10.02 12.17
N ALA A 120 -7.13 9.82 13.47
CA ALA A 120 -6.95 10.90 14.43
C ALA A 120 -6.07 10.47 15.60
N SER A 121 -5.42 11.45 16.22
CA SER A 121 -4.62 11.26 17.44
C SER A 121 -5.45 11.38 18.72
N SER A 122 -6.65 11.94 18.62
CA SER A 122 -7.62 12.07 19.72
C SER A 122 -9.06 11.90 19.22
N LEU A 123 -9.97 11.60 20.16
CA LEU A 123 -11.40 11.49 19.86
C LEU A 123 -12.00 12.84 19.39
N ASP A 124 -11.56 13.95 19.97
CA ASP A 124 -12.02 15.29 19.60
C ASP A 124 -11.62 15.67 18.16
N GLU A 125 -10.39 15.30 17.75
CA GLU A 125 -9.94 15.48 16.36
C GLU A 125 -10.76 14.61 15.40
N LEU A 126 -11.09 13.38 15.80
CA LEU A 126 -11.92 12.47 15.01
C LEU A 126 -13.34 13.04 14.80
N GLU A 127 -13.93 13.61 15.84
CA GLU A 127 -15.25 14.26 15.79
C GLU A 127 -15.27 15.43 14.80
N LEU A 128 -14.25 16.29 14.84
CA LEU A 128 -14.11 17.41 13.89
C LEU A 128 -13.96 16.94 12.43
N LYS A 129 -13.19 15.88 12.18
CA LYS A 129 -13.02 15.33 10.83
C LYS A 129 -14.30 14.66 10.34
N TYR A 130 -15.05 13.98 11.20
CA TYR A 130 -16.33 13.38 10.84
C TYR A 130 -17.41 14.43 10.54
N GLU A 131 -17.49 15.52 11.30
CA GLU A 131 -18.41 16.62 10.99
C GLU A 131 -18.08 17.31 9.66
N SER A 132 -16.79 17.38 9.30
CA SER A 132 -16.37 17.80 7.96
C SER A 132 -16.82 16.82 6.88
N PHE A 133 -16.68 15.51 7.11
CA PHE A 133 -17.14 14.47 6.19
C PHE A 133 -18.66 14.56 5.96
N LYS A 134 -19.46 14.74 7.01
CA LYS A 134 -20.91 14.94 6.90
C LYS A 134 -21.27 16.12 5.99
N LYS A 135 -20.63 17.28 6.17
CA LYS A 135 -20.89 18.47 5.33
C LYS A 135 -20.53 18.26 3.86
N CYS A 136 -19.49 17.47 3.58
CA CYS A 136 -19.15 17.08 2.21
C CYS A 136 -20.18 16.10 1.64
N SER A 137 -20.69 15.18 2.46
CA SER A 137 -21.72 14.21 2.06
C SER A 137 -23.06 14.88 1.72
N GLU A 138 -23.48 15.90 2.48
CA GLU A 138 -24.70 16.68 2.24
C GLU A 138 -24.66 17.49 0.92
N ASN A 139 -23.47 17.73 0.37
CA ASN A 139 -23.28 18.46 -0.89
C ASN A 139 -22.85 17.55 -2.06
N GLY A 140 -22.65 16.24 -1.84
CA GLY A 140 -21.91 15.37 -2.78
C GLY A 140 -22.45 13.96 -3.00
N PHE A 141 -23.36 13.43 -2.17
CA PHE A 141 -24.09 12.21 -2.54
C PHE A 141 -25.30 12.60 -3.39
N GLU A 142 -25.47 11.98 -4.55
CA GLU A 142 -26.60 12.23 -5.47
C GLU A 142 -27.98 11.96 -4.82
N GLU A 143 -28.01 11.32 -3.64
CA GLU A 143 -29.21 10.99 -2.89
C GLU A 143 -29.03 11.29 -1.40
N ASN A 144 -29.97 12.01 -0.78
CA ASN A 144 -29.98 12.38 0.65
C ASN A 144 -30.19 11.19 1.61
N PHE A 145 -29.84 9.96 1.23
CA PHE A 145 -30.13 8.73 1.97
C PHE A 145 -28.87 7.90 2.19
N PHE A 146 -28.74 7.29 3.37
CA PHE A 146 -27.60 6.44 3.75
C PHE A 146 -27.76 5.00 3.22
N GLY A 147 -28.36 4.86 2.04
CA GLY A 147 -28.57 3.59 1.37
C GLY A 147 -30.05 3.21 1.17
N ARG A 148 -30.23 2.08 0.51
CA ARG A 148 -31.53 1.52 0.14
C ARG A 148 -31.52 0.01 0.34
N MET A 149 -32.58 -0.53 0.92
CA MET A 149 -32.73 -1.97 1.13
C MET A 149 -34.07 -2.45 0.58
N LYS A 150 -34.06 -3.55 -0.18
CA LYS A 150 -35.25 -4.23 -0.69
C LYS A 150 -35.51 -5.45 0.16
N VAL A 151 -36.73 -5.57 0.68
CA VAL A 151 -37.15 -6.70 1.52
C VAL A 151 -38.50 -7.22 1.02
N ASP A 152 -38.63 -8.54 0.86
CA ASP A 152 -39.95 -9.18 0.71
C ASP A 152 -40.54 -9.45 2.10
N CYS A 153 -41.07 -8.39 2.71
CA CYS A 153 -41.79 -8.47 3.97
C CYS A 153 -43.05 -7.60 3.92
N ASN A 154 -44.12 -8.00 4.61
CA ASN A 154 -45.43 -7.35 4.52
C ASN A 154 -45.75 -6.41 5.70
N SER A 155 -44.79 -6.01 6.55
CA SER A 155 -45.09 -5.14 7.71
C SER A 155 -44.35 -3.79 7.66
N ASN A 156 -45.11 -2.70 7.82
CA ASN A 156 -44.55 -1.37 8.05
C ASN A 156 -43.71 -1.32 9.34
N ASP A 157 -44.02 -2.18 10.32
CA ASP A 157 -43.26 -2.30 11.58
C ASP A 157 -41.77 -2.63 11.37
N ILE A 158 -41.41 -3.31 10.27
CA ILE A 158 -40.02 -3.62 9.95
C ILE A 158 -39.24 -2.36 9.58
N ILE A 159 -39.87 -1.39 8.89
CA ILE A 159 -39.24 -0.12 8.50
C ILE A 159 -38.88 0.68 9.75
N ASP A 160 -39.84 0.85 10.66
CA ASP A 160 -39.64 1.59 11.91
C ASP A 160 -38.59 0.89 12.80
N THR A 161 -38.61 -0.45 12.83
CA THR A 161 -37.62 -1.24 13.55
C THR A 161 -36.22 -1.02 12.99
N ILE A 162 -36.01 -1.13 11.68
CA ILE A 162 -34.70 -0.94 11.03
C ILE A 162 -34.19 0.48 11.24
N ASN A 163 -35.04 1.49 11.03
CA ASN A 163 -34.65 2.89 11.24
C ASN A 163 -34.31 3.18 12.71
N GLY A 164 -34.94 2.49 13.67
CA GLY A 164 -34.62 2.59 15.09
C GLY A 164 -33.23 2.09 15.48
N TYR A 165 -32.55 1.33 14.61
CA TYR A 165 -31.17 0.89 14.83
C TYR A 165 -30.11 1.79 14.18
N THR A 166 -30.53 2.85 13.48
CA THR A 166 -29.57 3.80 12.92
C THR A 166 -28.87 4.59 14.03
N LEU A 167 -27.63 4.95 13.79
CA LEU A 167 -26.81 5.75 14.69
C LEU A 167 -27.41 7.15 14.80
N ASP A 168 -27.97 7.49 15.96
CA ASP A 168 -28.20 8.88 16.34
C ASP A 168 -26.87 9.62 16.22
N ASN A 169 -26.85 10.79 15.57
CA ASN A 169 -25.68 11.54 15.08
C ASN A 169 -24.49 11.80 16.05
N ASP A 170 -24.51 11.26 17.26
CA ASP A 170 -23.49 11.30 18.31
C ASP A 170 -22.44 10.17 18.18
N LEU A 171 -21.25 10.56 17.71
CA LEU A 171 -20.04 9.73 17.66
C LEU A 171 -19.62 9.19 19.03
N LYS A 172 -19.92 9.91 20.13
CA LYS A 172 -19.49 9.50 21.49
C LYS A 172 -20.21 8.25 21.98
N SER A 173 -21.30 7.89 21.31
CA SER A 173 -22.02 6.63 21.54
C SER A 173 -21.35 5.42 20.87
N LEU A 174 -20.35 5.62 20.02
CA LEU A 174 -19.56 4.55 19.41
C LEU A 174 -18.47 4.11 20.38
N VAL A 175 -18.41 2.80 20.60
CA VAL A 175 -17.42 2.17 21.47
C VAL A 175 -16.67 1.16 20.61
N CYS A 176 -15.34 1.26 20.60
CA CYS A 176 -14.49 0.27 19.96
C CYS A 176 -14.83 -1.12 20.51
N ASN A 177 -15.08 -2.06 19.61
CA ASN A 177 -15.38 -3.43 19.95
C ASN A 177 -14.56 -4.37 19.03
N ASP A 178 -14.44 -5.63 19.45
CA ASP A 178 -13.62 -6.61 18.73
C ASP A 178 -14.12 -6.84 17.30
N LEU A 179 -15.42 -6.66 17.04
CA LEU A 179 -16.02 -6.81 15.72
C LEU A 179 -15.59 -5.66 14.79
N ASP A 180 -15.62 -4.42 15.26
CA ASP A 180 -15.14 -3.25 14.50
C ASP A 180 -13.66 -3.39 14.15
N GLY A 181 -12.82 -3.80 15.11
CA GLY A 181 -11.40 -4.05 14.85
C GLY A 181 -11.19 -5.18 13.83
N PHE A 182 -11.93 -6.27 13.94
CA PHE A 182 -11.89 -7.37 12.97
C PHE A 182 -12.33 -6.95 11.57
N LEU A 183 -13.47 -6.26 11.46
CA LEU A 183 -13.98 -5.79 10.16
C LEU A 183 -13.07 -4.72 9.57
N PHE A 184 -12.49 -3.85 10.40
CA PHE A 184 -11.47 -2.90 9.97
C PHE A 184 -10.29 -3.65 9.34
N ASP A 185 -9.81 -4.73 9.94
CA ASP A 185 -8.68 -5.49 9.39
C ASP A 185 -8.95 -6.09 8.01
N ILE A 186 -10.19 -6.50 7.73
CA ILE A 186 -10.55 -7.19 6.48
C ILE A 186 -11.18 -6.28 5.42
N TRP A 187 -11.80 -5.16 5.81
CA TRP A 187 -12.56 -4.25 4.93
C TRP A 187 -12.02 -2.82 4.87
N SER A 188 -11.06 -2.45 5.72
CA SER A 188 -10.48 -1.11 5.64
C SER A 188 -9.94 -0.84 4.24
N SER A 189 -10.06 0.41 3.81
CA SER A 189 -9.60 0.81 2.49
C SER A 189 -8.11 0.53 2.33
N VAL A 190 -7.74 0.03 1.15
CA VAL A 190 -6.38 0.15 0.65
C VAL A 190 -5.93 1.60 0.81
N GLY A 191 -4.72 1.81 1.34
CA GLY A 191 -4.20 3.16 1.60
C GLY A 191 -4.70 3.80 2.90
N THR A 192 -5.38 3.07 3.79
CA THR A 192 -5.52 3.50 5.18
C THR A 192 -4.15 3.73 5.78
N SER A 193 -3.86 4.98 6.12
CA SER A 193 -2.53 5.37 6.53
C SER A 193 -2.07 4.58 7.77
N PRO A 194 -0.96 3.84 7.68
CA PRO A 194 -0.48 2.96 8.74
C PRO A 194 0.40 3.74 9.73
N TYR A 195 -0.17 4.77 10.36
CA TYR A 195 0.55 5.71 11.23
C TYR A 195 1.31 5.01 12.35
N HIS A 196 0.63 4.06 13.00
CA HIS A 196 1.18 3.31 14.10
C HIS A 196 2.33 2.41 13.60
N GLU A 197 2.12 1.65 12.52
CA GLU A 197 3.13 0.75 11.99
C GLU A 197 4.35 1.52 11.52
N TRP A 198 4.14 2.67 10.87
CA TRP A 198 5.22 3.54 10.43
C TRP A 198 6.04 4.05 11.62
N ALA A 199 5.39 4.50 12.70
CA ALA A 199 6.07 4.97 13.89
C ALA A 199 6.87 3.86 14.58
N SER A 200 6.27 2.66 14.74
CA SER A 200 6.92 1.52 15.38
C SER A 200 8.10 1.01 14.55
N LEU A 201 7.99 0.95 13.21
CA LEU A 201 9.08 0.55 12.32
C LEU A 201 10.23 1.57 12.24
N ASN A 202 9.94 2.87 12.38
CA ASN A 202 10.97 3.92 12.34
C ASN A 202 11.52 4.29 13.73
N SER A 203 11.17 3.53 14.75
CA SER A 203 11.69 3.73 16.11
C SER A 203 13.18 3.38 16.21
N GLU A 204 13.90 4.01 17.14
CA GLU A 204 15.32 3.68 17.37
C GLU A 204 15.54 2.21 17.76
N GLU A 205 14.57 1.61 18.46
CA GLU A 205 14.64 0.22 18.90
C GLU A 205 14.47 -0.75 17.73
N ALA A 206 13.50 -0.47 16.85
CA ALA A 206 13.29 -1.20 15.61
C ALA A 206 14.53 -1.13 14.71
N ASP A 207 15.06 0.09 14.49
CA ASP A 207 16.29 0.30 13.74
C ASP A 207 17.42 -0.56 14.35
N LYS A 208 17.69 -0.50 15.66
CA LYS A 208 18.74 -1.34 16.28
C LYS A 208 18.51 -2.86 16.12
N SER A 209 17.26 -3.31 16.11
CA SER A 209 16.91 -4.73 16.10
C SER A 209 17.26 -5.42 14.78
N TYR A 210 16.76 -4.91 13.66
CA TYR A 210 16.94 -5.55 12.34
C TYR A 210 17.92 -4.80 11.40
N LYS A 211 18.51 -3.66 11.78
CA LYS A 211 19.57 -2.98 11.00
C LYS A 211 20.80 -3.83 10.72
N SER A 212 21.14 -4.78 11.60
CA SER A 212 22.25 -5.70 11.32
C SER A 212 21.99 -6.65 10.14
N LEU A 213 20.73 -6.79 9.72
CA LEU A 213 20.33 -7.54 8.53
C LEU A 213 20.32 -6.66 7.27
N TYR A 214 20.42 -5.33 7.40
CA TYR A 214 20.34 -4.46 6.24
C TYR A 214 21.55 -4.61 5.33
N LEU A 215 21.30 -4.49 4.02
CA LEU A 215 22.35 -4.26 3.06
C LEU A 215 23.06 -2.94 3.40
N THR A 216 24.39 -2.95 3.31
CA THR A 216 25.21 -1.77 3.63
C THR A 216 24.70 -0.55 2.89
N ASN A 217 24.37 0.51 3.62
CA ASN A 217 23.84 1.75 3.08
C ASN A 217 24.31 2.97 3.86
N LYS A 218 24.15 4.15 3.24
CA LYS A 218 24.36 5.45 3.89
C LYS A 218 23.18 6.36 3.60
N GLY A 219 22.64 6.96 4.66
CA GLY A 219 21.57 7.96 4.58
C GLY A 219 22.11 9.37 4.40
N ILE A 220 21.44 10.15 3.55
CA ILE A 220 21.72 11.55 3.25
C ILE A 220 20.42 12.32 3.38
N GLU A 221 20.37 13.24 4.34
CA GLU A 221 19.23 14.14 4.54
C GLU A 221 19.13 15.17 3.40
N LEU A 222 17.92 15.31 2.86
CA LEU A 222 17.56 16.28 1.83
C LEU A 222 16.81 17.43 2.50
N THR A 223 17.47 18.58 2.66
CA THR A 223 16.91 19.75 3.35
C THR A 223 17.25 21.05 2.61
N GLY A 224 16.46 22.11 2.90
CA GLY A 224 16.67 23.45 2.37
C GLY A 224 16.68 23.51 0.84
N SER A 225 17.63 24.26 0.28
CA SER A 225 17.68 24.53 -1.16
C SER A 225 17.84 23.29 -2.05
N VAL A 226 18.42 22.20 -1.52
CA VAL A 226 18.53 20.92 -2.25
C VAL A 226 17.13 20.32 -2.46
N LEU A 227 16.31 20.32 -1.40
CA LEU A 227 14.94 19.82 -1.51
C LEU A 227 14.09 20.71 -2.40
N GLU A 228 14.19 22.04 -2.26
CA GLU A 228 13.48 22.98 -3.13
C GLU A 228 13.82 22.76 -4.61
N TYR A 229 15.09 22.53 -4.93
CA TYR A 229 15.52 22.21 -6.29
C TYR A 229 14.96 20.88 -6.80
N LEU A 230 15.06 19.81 -5.99
CA LEU A 230 14.56 18.48 -6.36
C LEU A 230 13.04 18.47 -6.56
N SER A 231 12.30 19.26 -5.76
CA SER A 231 10.85 19.41 -5.84
C SER A 231 10.39 20.40 -6.92
N SER A 232 11.30 21.18 -7.50
CA SER A 232 10.96 22.11 -8.57
C SER A 232 10.89 21.42 -9.93
N ASP A 233 10.08 21.94 -10.83
CA ASP A 233 10.01 21.47 -12.23
C ASP A 233 11.25 21.88 -13.06
N VAL A 234 12.18 22.64 -12.47
CA VAL A 234 13.35 23.18 -13.17
C VAL A 234 14.40 22.09 -13.40
N MET A 235 14.62 21.68 -14.65
CA MET A 235 15.62 20.68 -15.04
C MET A 235 16.97 21.32 -15.42
N VAL A 236 17.61 22.00 -14.47
CA VAL A 236 18.95 22.60 -14.68
C VAL A 236 20.00 21.84 -13.87
N LEU A 237 21.10 21.45 -14.51
CA LEU A 237 22.25 20.84 -13.84
C LEU A 237 23.37 21.86 -13.56
N PRO A 238 24.12 21.72 -12.46
CA PRO A 238 25.36 22.44 -12.23
C PRO A 238 26.34 22.27 -13.41
N ASN A 239 27.08 23.33 -13.77
CA ASN A 239 28.00 23.29 -14.92
C ASN A 239 29.03 22.14 -14.85
N HIS A 240 29.48 21.77 -13.65
CA HIS A 240 30.43 20.68 -13.47
C HIS A 240 29.82 19.27 -13.70
N LEU A 241 28.49 19.15 -13.77
CA LEU A 241 27.75 17.92 -14.08
C LEU A 241 27.21 17.87 -15.52
N LYS A 242 27.36 18.96 -16.30
CA LYS A 242 26.86 19.03 -17.69
C LYS A 242 27.68 18.19 -18.67
N SER A 243 28.97 17.98 -18.39
CA SER A 243 29.85 17.20 -19.27
C SER A 243 29.65 15.71 -19.06
N ALA A 244 28.90 15.06 -19.97
CA ALA A 244 28.90 13.61 -20.05
C ALA A 244 30.24 13.16 -20.64
N LYS A 245 31.10 12.55 -19.83
CA LYS A 245 32.28 11.84 -20.35
C LYS A 245 31.85 10.49 -20.93
N PHE A 246 31.20 10.49 -22.09
CA PHE A 246 31.04 9.26 -22.85
C PHE A 246 32.41 8.83 -23.37
N SER A 247 32.95 7.73 -22.84
CA SER A 247 34.28 7.23 -23.23
C SER A 247 34.35 6.66 -24.66
N HIS A 248 33.23 6.61 -25.40
CA HIS A 248 33.11 5.97 -26.71
C HIS A 248 32.24 6.71 -27.73
N VAL A 249 32.02 8.01 -27.57
CA VAL A 249 31.42 8.80 -28.66
C VAL A 249 32.58 9.40 -29.45
N GLU A 250 32.91 8.78 -30.60
CA GLU A 250 33.77 9.41 -31.59
C GLU A 250 33.17 10.78 -31.95
N GLU A 251 34.04 11.77 -32.12
CA GLU A 251 33.79 13.20 -32.24
C GLU A 251 32.95 13.63 -33.48
N TYR A 252 32.27 12.68 -34.13
CA TYR A 252 31.54 12.83 -35.39
C TYR A 252 30.06 12.39 -35.33
N SER A 253 29.44 12.29 -34.14
CA SER A 253 27.99 12.10 -34.06
C SER A 253 27.28 13.46 -34.21
N GLU A 254 26.33 13.56 -35.15
CA GLU A 254 25.43 14.72 -35.40
C GLU A 254 24.62 15.19 -34.16
N LEU A 255 24.79 14.53 -33.01
CA LEU A 255 24.26 14.94 -31.70
C LEU A 255 24.96 16.19 -31.12
N SER A 256 26.08 16.63 -31.69
CA SER A 256 26.74 17.88 -31.27
C SER A 256 25.92 19.13 -31.61
N GLU A 257 24.94 19.05 -32.51
CA GLU A 257 24.02 20.16 -32.82
C GLU A 257 22.94 20.39 -31.75
N TYR A 258 22.76 19.44 -30.82
CA TYR A 258 21.88 19.57 -29.64
C TYR A 258 22.66 19.87 -28.35
N SER A 259 23.94 20.22 -28.43
CA SER A 259 24.62 20.86 -27.31
C SER A 259 24.00 22.24 -27.14
N ASP A 260 23.20 22.45 -26.10
CA ASP A 260 22.68 23.74 -25.64
C ASP A 260 23.84 24.76 -25.54
N SER A 261 24.14 25.39 -26.68
CA SER A 261 25.10 26.47 -26.85
C SER A 261 24.36 27.82 -26.85
N ASP A 262 23.12 27.85 -26.38
CA ASP A 262 22.52 29.09 -25.91
C ASP A 262 23.07 29.37 -24.51
N SER A 263 24.25 29.97 -24.51
CA SER A 263 24.77 30.70 -23.37
C SER A 263 23.81 31.85 -23.10
N LEU A 264 22.78 31.60 -22.29
CA LEU A 264 22.01 32.66 -21.64
C LEU A 264 22.93 33.32 -20.61
N GLU A 265 23.91 34.09 -21.09
CA GLU A 265 24.58 35.13 -20.31
C GLU A 265 23.51 36.15 -19.89
N GLY A 266 22.79 35.84 -18.81
CA GLY A 266 21.72 36.69 -18.29
C GLY A 266 20.59 35.96 -17.58
N SER A 267 20.46 34.63 -17.66
CA SER A 267 19.56 33.91 -16.74
C SER A 267 20.31 33.63 -15.44
N GLU A 268 20.06 34.42 -14.40
CA GLU A 268 20.40 34.00 -13.04
C GLU A 268 19.89 32.56 -12.86
N SER A 269 20.80 31.61 -12.62
CA SER A 269 20.37 30.26 -12.28
C SER A 269 19.49 30.39 -11.04
N VAL A 270 18.20 30.02 -11.16
CA VAL A 270 17.20 30.12 -10.07
C VAL A 270 17.71 29.53 -8.75
N PHE A 271 18.65 28.57 -8.84
CA PHE A 271 19.32 27.96 -7.71
C PHE A 271 20.82 28.28 -7.70
N ASP A 272 21.33 28.66 -6.53
CA ASP A 272 22.78 28.80 -6.27
C ASP A 272 23.38 27.43 -5.92
N PHE A 273 23.84 26.70 -6.95
CA PHE A 273 24.52 25.42 -6.79
C PHE A 273 25.89 25.52 -6.08
N SER A 274 26.39 26.74 -5.83
CA SER A 274 27.62 26.97 -5.04
C SER A 274 27.35 27.08 -3.54
N SER A 275 26.07 27.04 -3.12
CA SER A 275 25.70 27.12 -1.72
C SER A 275 26.27 25.93 -0.91
N GLY A 276 26.53 26.16 0.38
CA GLY A 276 27.07 25.14 1.28
C GLY A 276 26.20 23.89 1.40
N SER A 277 24.87 24.02 1.21
CA SER A 277 23.94 22.89 1.26
C SER A 277 24.11 21.95 0.06
N PHE A 278 24.20 22.49 -1.15
CA PHE A 278 24.51 21.72 -2.36
C PHE A 278 25.90 21.10 -2.29
N ALA A 279 26.91 21.87 -1.87
CA ALA A 279 28.27 21.34 -1.70
C ALA A 279 28.30 20.14 -0.74
N THR A 280 27.59 20.23 0.39
CA THR A 280 27.48 19.14 1.36
C THR A 280 26.80 17.91 0.76
N PHE A 281 25.68 18.09 0.06
CA PHE A 281 24.96 17.01 -0.61
C PHE A 281 25.82 16.33 -1.69
N PHE A 282 26.38 17.12 -2.61
CA PHE A 282 27.23 16.65 -3.71
C PHE A 282 28.46 15.88 -3.22
N ASN A 283 29.13 16.39 -2.18
CA ASN A 283 30.28 15.71 -1.58
C ASN A 283 29.86 14.39 -0.93
N LYS A 284 28.80 14.37 -0.12
CA LYS A 284 28.31 13.15 0.54
C LYS A 284 27.96 12.05 -0.46
N VAL A 285 27.25 12.39 -1.53
CA VAL A 285 26.90 11.43 -2.60
C VAL A 285 28.16 10.91 -3.27
N THR A 286 29.07 11.81 -3.69
CA THR A 286 30.30 11.45 -4.41
C THR A 286 31.22 10.57 -3.55
N GLU A 287 31.40 10.91 -2.28
CA GLU A 287 32.21 10.13 -1.33
C GLU A 287 31.59 8.75 -1.10
N THR A 288 30.27 8.68 -0.89
CA THR A 288 29.57 7.42 -0.67
C THR A 288 29.71 6.47 -1.85
N ILE A 289 29.52 6.96 -3.08
CA ILE A 289 29.69 6.15 -4.30
C ILE A 289 31.13 5.63 -4.41
N LYS A 290 32.13 6.48 -4.16
CA LYS A 290 33.54 6.08 -4.16
C LYS A 290 33.84 5.00 -3.11
N GLU A 291 33.35 5.17 -1.89
CA GLU A 291 33.50 4.18 -0.81
C GLU A 291 32.84 2.84 -1.12
N PHE A 292 31.75 2.85 -1.89
CA PHE A 292 31.04 1.65 -2.31
C PHE A 292 31.67 0.94 -3.50
N GLY A 293 32.76 1.47 -4.06
CA GLY A 293 33.47 0.89 -5.20
C GLY A 293 32.97 1.40 -6.56
N GLY A 294 32.30 2.56 -6.58
CA GLY A 294 31.88 3.24 -7.81
C GLY A 294 30.43 2.98 -8.22
N LEU A 295 29.67 2.18 -7.48
CA LEU A 295 28.26 1.89 -7.76
C LEU A 295 27.41 2.07 -6.52
N ALA A 296 26.25 2.70 -6.68
CA ALA A 296 25.23 2.79 -5.64
C ALA A 296 23.82 2.66 -6.23
N LEU A 297 22.91 2.05 -5.48
CA LEU A 297 21.47 2.08 -5.77
C LEU A 297 20.81 3.13 -4.87
N PRO A 298 20.31 4.23 -5.43
CA PRO A 298 19.49 5.19 -4.72
C PRO A 298 18.14 4.59 -4.30
N TYR A 299 17.70 4.99 -3.12
CA TYR A 299 16.39 4.68 -2.58
C TYR A 299 15.92 5.89 -1.78
N LEU A 300 14.74 6.41 -2.11
CA LEU A 300 14.20 7.59 -1.46
C LEU A 300 12.73 7.33 -1.12
N ASN A 301 12.44 7.40 0.19
CA ASN A 301 11.08 7.43 0.72
C ASN A 301 10.15 6.32 0.16
N GLY A 302 10.56 5.05 0.17
CA GLY A 302 9.73 3.96 -0.38
C GLY A 302 10.04 3.58 -1.81
N SER A 303 10.72 4.44 -2.58
CA SER A 303 10.92 4.22 -4.03
C SER A 303 12.37 3.95 -4.40
N TYR A 304 12.54 3.01 -5.33
CA TYR A 304 13.78 2.75 -6.05
C TYR A 304 13.91 3.57 -7.34
N LEU A 305 13.05 4.59 -7.52
CA LEU A 305 13.08 5.57 -8.61
C LEU A 305 13.02 4.92 -10.00
N GLN A 306 12.29 3.81 -10.15
CA GLN A 306 12.24 3.06 -11.41
C GLN A 306 11.57 3.86 -12.53
N ASP A 307 10.58 4.67 -12.19
CA ASP A 307 9.90 5.59 -13.10
C ASP A 307 10.84 6.66 -13.68
N GLY A 308 11.90 7.04 -12.95
CA GLY A 308 12.93 7.95 -13.43
C GLY A 308 14.05 7.28 -14.23
N SER A 309 14.06 5.96 -14.38
CA SER A 309 15.20 5.23 -14.97
C SER A 309 15.49 5.60 -16.43
N TRP A 310 14.50 6.12 -17.16
CA TRP A 310 14.63 6.53 -18.57
C TRP A 310 15.72 7.60 -18.79
N ILE A 311 15.99 8.43 -17.78
CA ILE A 311 16.98 9.51 -17.88
C ILE A 311 18.44 9.03 -17.70
N ILE A 312 18.63 7.82 -17.15
CA ILE A 312 19.94 7.20 -16.90
C ILE A 312 20.04 5.81 -17.53
N ASN A 313 19.85 5.73 -18.84
CA ASN A 313 20.02 4.50 -19.64
C ASN A 313 19.18 3.31 -19.14
N ASN A 314 17.94 3.55 -18.67
CA ASN A 314 17.04 2.53 -18.12
C ASN A 314 17.65 1.74 -16.93
N SER A 315 18.55 2.38 -16.19
CA SER A 315 19.14 1.86 -14.95
C SER A 315 18.57 2.63 -13.75
N THR A 316 18.68 2.05 -12.57
CA THR A 316 18.54 2.78 -11.29
C THR A 316 19.81 2.71 -10.47
N VAL A 317 20.86 2.05 -10.98
CA VAL A 317 22.19 2.08 -10.39
C VAL A 317 22.94 3.26 -10.94
N CYS A 318 23.47 4.08 -10.04
CA CYS A 318 24.21 5.29 -10.33
C CYS A 318 25.70 5.06 -10.14
N ASN A 319 26.50 5.58 -11.07
CA ASN A 319 27.97 5.50 -11.03
C ASN A 319 28.62 6.78 -10.52
N ASP A 320 27.89 7.90 -10.58
CA ASP A 320 28.37 9.21 -10.18
C ASP A 320 27.25 10.09 -9.63
N LEU A 321 27.61 11.31 -9.24
CA LEU A 321 26.67 12.31 -8.74
C LEU A 321 25.63 12.72 -9.79
N ARG A 322 26.02 12.78 -11.07
CA ARG A 322 25.13 13.20 -12.16
C ARG A 322 23.97 12.22 -12.31
N ASP A 323 24.28 10.92 -12.31
CA ASP A 323 23.28 9.85 -12.37
C ASP A 323 22.27 9.98 -11.22
N VAL A 324 22.74 10.21 -9.98
CA VAL A 324 21.86 10.35 -8.81
C VAL A 324 20.95 11.57 -8.93
N VAL A 325 21.49 12.73 -9.29
CA VAL A 325 20.69 13.97 -9.42
C VAL A 325 19.66 13.84 -10.53
N LEU A 326 20.06 13.30 -11.69
CA LEU A 326 19.15 13.08 -12.81
C LEU A 326 18.04 12.09 -12.46
N LEU A 327 18.37 10.98 -11.80
CA LEU A 327 17.39 9.98 -11.39
C LEU A 327 16.37 10.56 -10.41
N LEU A 328 16.83 11.32 -9.41
CA LEU A 328 15.96 11.99 -8.45
C LEU A 328 15.04 13.01 -9.12
N LYS A 329 15.57 13.81 -10.06
CA LYS A 329 14.79 14.81 -10.78
C LYS A 329 13.82 14.18 -11.80
N GLY A 330 14.18 13.05 -12.38
CA GLY A 330 13.38 12.33 -13.38
C GLY A 330 12.29 11.43 -12.80
N SER A 331 12.31 11.20 -11.49
CA SER A 331 11.34 10.37 -10.77
C SER A 331 10.27 11.23 -10.09
N THR A 332 9.02 10.84 -10.30
CA THR A 332 7.82 11.37 -9.64
C THR A 332 7.39 10.54 -8.43
N ALA A 333 7.87 9.29 -8.35
CA ALA A 333 7.46 8.33 -7.32
C ALA A 333 7.70 8.84 -5.89
N TRP A 334 8.86 9.44 -5.61
CA TRP A 334 9.18 9.97 -4.28
C TRP A 334 8.42 11.27 -3.94
N GLN A 335 7.92 11.98 -4.94
CA GLN A 335 7.14 13.21 -4.76
C GLN A 335 5.69 12.89 -4.34
N ASN A 336 5.11 11.82 -4.90
CA ASN A 336 3.77 11.35 -4.51
C ASN A 336 3.73 10.89 -3.05
N GLU A 337 4.82 10.30 -2.55
CA GLU A 337 4.93 9.91 -1.15
C GLU A 337 4.94 11.11 -0.19
N LEU A 338 5.41 12.31 -0.58
CA LEU A 338 5.25 13.51 0.27
C LEU A 338 3.78 13.89 0.51
N VAL A 339 2.91 13.54 -0.44
CA VAL A 339 1.46 13.81 -0.37
C VAL A 339 0.75 12.73 0.45
N ASN A 340 1.23 11.48 0.37
CA ASN A 340 0.64 10.33 1.07
C ASN A 340 1.25 10.10 2.47
N THR A 341 2.43 10.66 2.77
CA THR A 341 3.00 10.66 4.11
C THR A 341 2.13 11.51 5.02
N PRO A 342 1.72 11.00 6.18
CA PRO A 342 0.69 11.70 6.90
C PRO A 342 1.14 13.00 7.51
N VAL A 343 0.45 14.06 7.11
CA VAL A 343 0.49 15.38 7.73
C VAL A 343 -0.17 15.28 9.11
N ALA A 344 0.57 14.86 10.12
CA ALA A 344 0.35 15.41 11.44
C ALA A 344 0.75 16.88 11.35
N SER A 345 -0.16 17.79 11.67
CA SER A 345 0.05 19.25 11.59
C SER A 345 1.24 19.74 12.44
N GLU A 346 1.83 18.89 13.27
CA GLU A 346 3.05 19.15 14.05
C GLU A 346 4.34 18.58 13.42
N VAL A 347 4.23 17.81 12.32
CA VAL A 347 5.36 17.11 11.67
C VAL A 347 5.68 17.68 10.26
N ARG A 348 4.86 18.58 9.69
CA ARG A 348 5.24 19.29 8.45
C ARG A 348 6.59 19.99 8.56
N ASP A 349 6.92 20.49 9.76
CA ASP A 349 8.17 21.19 9.99
C ASP A 349 9.39 20.26 10.07
N LYS A 350 9.22 18.93 9.98
CA LYS A 350 10.30 17.91 10.04
C LYS A 350 10.07 16.67 9.16
N HIS A 351 9.45 16.79 7.98
CA HIS A 351 9.56 15.69 6.99
C HIS A 351 10.99 15.70 6.42
N GLU A 352 11.92 15.11 7.15
CA GLU A 352 13.30 14.89 6.72
C GLU A 352 13.30 13.81 5.64
N LEU A 353 13.20 14.22 4.37
CA LEU A 353 13.43 13.31 3.26
C LEU A 353 14.86 12.77 3.34
N LYS A 354 15.00 11.44 3.40
CA LYS A 354 16.29 10.76 3.50
C LYS A 354 16.54 9.90 2.27
N LEU A 355 17.56 10.28 1.52
CA LEU A 355 18.11 9.48 0.43
C LEU A 355 19.04 8.43 1.02
N TYR A 356 18.76 7.16 0.76
CA TYR A 356 19.68 6.07 1.04
C TYR A 356 20.41 5.67 -0.22
N LEU A 357 21.72 5.54 -0.12
CA LEU A 357 22.55 4.90 -1.15
C LEU A 357 22.90 3.51 -0.64
N TYR A 358 22.51 2.46 -1.37
CA TYR A 358 22.86 1.08 -1.07
C TYR A 358 24.15 0.68 -1.81
N LYS A 359 25.06 0.02 -1.09
CA LYS A 359 26.25 -0.59 -1.67
C LYS A 359 25.86 -1.87 -2.39
N ILE A 360 26.04 -1.88 -3.70
CA ILE A 360 25.76 -3.06 -4.52
C ILE A 360 27.02 -3.48 -5.29
N PRO A 361 27.75 -4.49 -4.81
CA PRO A 361 28.99 -4.93 -5.47
C PRO A 361 28.74 -5.54 -6.86
N HIS A 362 27.58 -6.20 -7.05
CA HIS A 362 27.14 -6.73 -8.35
C HIS A 362 25.63 -6.56 -8.46
N PHE A 363 25.14 -5.61 -9.26
CA PHE A 363 23.70 -5.42 -9.38
C PHE A 363 23.08 -6.50 -10.26
N VAL A 364 22.63 -7.56 -9.59
CA VAL A 364 21.79 -8.58 -10.19
C VAL A 364 20.37 -8.28 -9.74
N LYS A 365 19.54 -7.78 -10.65
CA LYS A 365 18.12 -7.51 -10.38
C LYS A 365 17.31 -8.81 -10.15
N SER A 366 17.80 -9.95 -10.64
CA SER A 366 17.12 -11.26 -10.56
C SER A 366 17.09 -11.90 -9.17
N VAL A 367 17.72 -11.26 -8.19
CA VAL A 367 17.90 -11.80 -6.84
C VAL A 367 17.32 -10.88 -5.78
N GLN A 368 16.37 -10.03 -6.19
CA GLN A 368 15.71 -9.07 -5.33
C GLN A 368 14.22 -9.37 -5.29
N PHE A 369 13.72 -9.52 -4.06
CA PHE A 369 12.37 -9.97 -3.80
C PHE A 369 11.70 -9.08 -2.77
N ARG A 370 10.39 -8.93 -2.92
CA ARG A 370 9.51 -8.27 -1.98
C ARG A 370 8.65 -9.32 -1.29
N LEU A 371 8.62 -9.28 0.03
CA LEU A 371 7.82 -10.14 0.89
C LEU A 371 6.68 -9.32 1.45
N PHE A 372 5.47 -9.82 1.30
CA PHE A 372 4.27 -9.28 1.95
C PHE A 372 3.97 -10.17 3.14
N VAL A 373 4.04 -9.58 4.33
CA VAL A 373 3.86 -10.25 5.60
C VAL A 373 2.57 -9.76 6.23
N HIS A 374 1.68 -10.69 6.58
CA HIS A 374 0.42 -10.40 7.25
C HIS A 374 0.26 -11.35 8.44
N GLU A 375 -0.04 -10.79 9.62
CA GLU A 375 -0.11 -11.53 10.89
C GLU A 375 1.13 -12.41 11.15
N ALA A 376 2.32 -11.84 10.93
CA ALA A 376 3.62 -12.51 11.10
C ALA A 376 3.83 -13.78 10.24
N GLN A 377 3.08 -13.92 9.15
CA GLN A 377 3.25 -14.97 8.14
C GLN A 377 3.59 -14.34 6.80
N ILE A 378 4.37 -15.03 5.95
CA ILE A 378 4.59 -14.60 4.57
C ILE A 378 3.37 -15.01 3.75
N LEU A 379 2.80 -14.06 3.00
CA LEU A 379 1.63 -14.26 2.15
C LEU A 379 2.03 -14.29 0.68
N LEU A 380 2.84 -13.32 0.27
CA LEU A 380 3.30 -13.18 -1.10
C LEU A 380 4.81 -12.91 -1.11
N ILE A 381 5.50 -13.59 -2.02
CA ILE A 381 6.86 -13.28 -2.43
C ILE A 381 6.77 -12.85 -3.89
N SER A 382 7.23 -11.66 -4.23
CA SER A 382 7.30 -11.21 -5.61
C SER A 382 8.69 -10.76 -5.99
N GLN A 383 9.02 -10.83 -7.27
CA GLN A 383 10.18 -10.14 -7.81
C GLN A 383 10.06 -8.62 -7.51
N LEU A 384 11.14 -8.01 -7.03
CA LEU A 384 11.13 -6.58 -6.68
C LEU A 384 11.08 -5.69 -7.94
N PHE A 385 11.93 -5.99 -8.93
CA PHE A 385 12.00 -5.22 -10.18
C PHE A 385 11.39 -5.99 -11.33
N PHE A 386 10.27 -5.51 -11.86
CA PHE A 386 9.53 -6.14 -12.95
C PHE A 386 9.82 -5.52 -14.33
N ASN A 387 11.06 -5.06 -14.54
CA ASN A 387 11.53 -4.53 -15.85
C ASN A 387 12.18 -5.59 -16.74
N ASN A 388 12.57 -6.75 -16.21
CA ASN A 388 13.14 -7.84 -16.99
C ASN A 388 12.66 -9.20 -16.50
N VAL A 389 12.54 -10.13 -17.44
CA VAL A 389 12.47 -11.58 -17.18
C VAL A 389 13.87 -12.12 -16.96
N TYR A 390 14.00 -13.05 -16.01
CA TYR A 390 15.26 -13.72 -15.71
C TYR A 390 15.13 -15.22 -15.90
N ASP A 391 15.80 -15.76 -16.93
CA ASP A 391 15.74 -17.18 -17.30
C ASP A 391 16.03 -18.14 -16.15
N TYR A 392 16.92 -17.74 -15.23
CA TYR A 392 17.24 -18.52 -14.04
C TYR A 392 16.01 -18.75 -13.15
N LEU A 393 15.15 -17.74 -12.98
CA LEU A 393 13.94 -17.83 -12.16
C LEU A 393 12.84 -18.68 -12.80
N LEU A 394 12.94 -18.95 -14.12
CA LEU A 394 11.97 -19.79 -14.84
C LEU A 394 12.15 -21.29 -14.53
N LYS A 395 13.30 -21.69 -13.99
CA LYS A 395 13.60 -23.07 -13.61
C LYS A 395 12.92 -23.42 -12.28
N GLU A 396 12.20 -24.53 -12.23
CA GLU A 396 11.45 -24.93 -11.03
C GLU A 396 12.37 -25.21 -9.82
N GLU A 397 13.57 -25.72 -10.06
CA GLU A 397 14.54 -26.00 -8.99
C GLU A 397 15.02 -24.71 -8.33
N ALA A 398 15.44 -23.73 -9.14
CA ALA A 398 15.90 -22.43 -8.66
C ALA A 398 14.81 -21.70 -7.86
N PHE A 399 13.56 -21.80 -8.34
CA PHE A 399 12.40 -21.21 -7.71
C PHE A 399 12.10 -21.82 -6.33
N SER A 400 12.16 -23.15 -6.21
CA SER A 400 11.95 -23.86 -4.95
C SER A 400 13.07 -23.59 -3.94
N GLU A 401 14.32 -23.55 -4.40
CA GLU A 401 15.47 -23.20 -3.56
C GLU A 401 15.35 -21.80 -2.98
N LEU A 402 15.00 -20.80 -3.81
CA LEU A 402 14.80 -19.42 -3.37
C LEU A 402 13.67 -19.32 -2.34
N TYR A 403 12.55 -20.00 -2.56
CA TYR A 403 11.45 -20.05 -1.59
C TYR A 403 11.93 -20.56 -0.23
N GLU A 404 12.62 -21.71 -0.20
CA GLU A 404 13.12 -22.30 1.05
C GLU A 404 14.13 -21.39 1.75
N GLN A 405 15.04 -20.78 0.99
CA GLN A 405 16.03 -19.83 1.52
C GLN A 405 15.36 -18.61 2.16
N ILE A 406 14.41 -17.98 1.46
CA ILE A 406 13.68 -16.80 1.94
C ILE A 406 12.87 -17.12 3.19
N VAL A 407 12.09 -18.20 3.17
CA VAL A 407 11.25 -18.61 4.31
C VAL A 407 12.11 -18.97 5.52
N LYS A 408 13.22 -19.67 5.31
CA LYS A 408 14.18 -19.98 6.38
C LYS A 408 14.77 -18.70 6.96
N PHE A 409 15.18 -17.75 6.13
CA PHE A 409 15.71 -16.46 6.60
C PHE A 409 14.67 -15.69 7.41
N TYR A 410 13.45 -15.56 6.90
CA TYR A 410 12.37 -14.84 7.59
C TYR A 410 12.10 -15.43 8.97
N ASN A 411 11.88 -16.75 9.05
CA ASN A 411 11.50 -17.43 10.28
C ASN A 411 12.60 -17.42 11.34
N HIS A 412 13.88 -17.50 10.94
CA HIS A 412 15.00 -17.61 11.87
C HIS A 412 15.63 -16.26 12.22
N ASN A 413 15.65 -15.31 11.29
CA ASN A 413 16.40 -14.07 11.43
C ASN A 413 15.52 -12.82 11.56
N LEU A 414 14.41 -12.72 10.82
CA LEU A 414 13.67 -11.46 10.69
C LEU A 414 12.43 -11.36 11.58
N VAL A 415 11.54 -12.36 11.57
CA VAL A 415 10.21 -12.25 12.20
C VAL A 415 10.26 -11.87 13.69
N ARG A 416 11.25 -12.39 14.43
CA ARG A 416 11.43 -12.10 15.87
C ARG A 416 12.04 -10.73 16.17
N ARG A 417 12.58 -10.06 15.14
CA ARG A 417 13.24 -8.76 15.26
C ARG A 417 12.31 -7.60 14.88
N LEU A 418 11.20 -7.87 14.20
CA LEU A 418 10.16 -6.88 13.92
C LEU A 418 9.47 -6.44 15.22
N PRO A 419 8.98 -5.19 15.32
CA PRO A 419 8.19 -4.74 16.45
C PRO A 419 6.97 -5.62 16.68
N LYS A 420 6.62 -5.88 17.95
CA LYS A 420 5.57 -6.86 18.30
C LYS A 420 4.15 -6.37 18.03
N ASP A 421 3.97 -5.06 18.06
CA ASP A 421 2.74 -4.35 17.72
C ASP A 421 2.50 -4.29 16.21
N VAL A 422 3.53 -4.51 15.39
CA VAL A 422 3.43 -4.49 13.93
C VAL A 422 3.20 -5.90 13.38
N SER A 423 2.00 -6.14 12.88
CA SER A 423 1.59 -7.45 12.34
C SER A 423 1.59 -7.52 10.81
N LYS A 424 1.58 -6.37 10.12
CA LYS A 424 1.48 -6.27 8.65
C LYS A 424 2.64 -5.41 8.13
N VAL A 425 3.52 -5.99 7.31
CA VAL A 425 4.69 -5.29 6.76
C VAL A 425 5.01 -5.76 5.35
N VAL A 426 5.72 -4.92 4.61
CA VAL A 426 6.40 -5.29 3.38
C VAL A 426 7.90 -5.24 3.62
N VAL A 427 8.60 -6.26 3.17
CA VAL A 427 10.05 -6.39 3.33
C VAL A 427 10.70 -6.61 1.97
N ASP A 428 11.63 -5.75 1.60
CA ASP A 428 12.45 -5.95 0.41
C ASP A 428 13.76 -6.64 0.79
N LEU A 429 14.13 -7.64 0.01
CA LEU A 429 15.30 -8.49 0.22
C LEU A 429 16.23 -8.44 -0.99
N TYR A 430 17.52 -8.56 -0.70
CA TYR A 430 18.60 -8.74 -1.65
C TYR A 430 19.36 -10.03 -1.34
N ILE A 431 19.41 -10.96 -2.29
CA ILE A 431 20.00 -12.29 -2.13
C ILE A 431 21.32 -12.37 -2.92
N ILE A 432 22.41 -12.80 -2.29
CA ILE A 432 23.68 -13.03 -2.98
C ILE A 432 23.81 -14.51 -3.33
N ASN A 433 23.43 -14.87 -4.57
CA ASN A 433 23.42 -16.27 -5.06
C ASN A 433 24.72 -17.06 -4.87
N ARG A 434 25.88 -16.40 -4.73
CA ARG A 434 27.17 -17.11 -4.55
C ARG A 434 27.43 -17.52 -3.10
N THR A 435 26.85 -16.83 -2.14
CA THR A 435 27.11 -17.00 -0.71
C THR A 435 25.88 -17.41 0.09
N ASP A 436 24.71 -17.48 -0.57
CA ASP A 436 23.39 -17.68 0.05
C ASP A 436 23.09 -16.65 1.16
N GLU A 437 23.74 -15.48 1.11
CA GLU A 437 23.54 -14.39 2.05
C GLU A 437 22.32 -13.57 1.64
N ILE A 438 21.42 -13.33 2.60
CA ILE A 438 20.20 -12.54 2.42
C ILE A 438 20.30 -11.28 3.26
N TYR A 439 20.08 -10.15 2.62
CA TYR A 439 20.06 -8.83 3.23
C TYR A 439 18.69 -8.19 3.09
N VAL A 440 18.28 -7.44 4.10
CA VAL A 440 17.10 -6.58 4.04
C VAL A 440 17.49 -5.28 3.35
N THR A 441 16.71 -4.82 2.38
CA THR A 441 16.91 -3.50 1.75
C THR A 441 15.85 -2.51 2.20
N ASN A 442 14.66 -2.98 2.59
CA ASN A 442 13.62 -2.10 3.08
C ASN A 442 12.65 -2.87 4.00
N VAL A 443 12.10 -2.17 4.98
CA VAL A 443 10.95 -2.64 5.77
C VAL A 443 9.99 -1.47 5.83
N SER A 444 8.81 -1.65 5.28
CA SER A 444 7.78 -0.62 5.22
C SER A 444 6.45 -1.13 5.78
N PRO A 445 5.57 -0.23 6.24
CA PRO A 445 4.20 -0.58 6.55
C PRO A 445 3.45 -1.21 5.37
N TRP A 446 2.41 -1.96 5.70
CA TRP A 446 1.38 -2.39 4.75
C TRP A 446 0.72 -1.15 4.10
N TYR A 447 0.40 -1.20 2.81
CA TYR A 447 -0.12 -0.09 1.99
C TYR A 447 0.84 1.05 1.59
N LEU A 448 2.09 1.11 2.07
CA LEU A 448 2.99 2.24 1.71
C LEU A 448 3.59 2.13 0.29
N ASN A 449 3.80 0.91 -0.22
CA ASN A 449 4.47 0.73 -1.50
C ASN A 449 3.48 0.70 -2.66
N ASN A 450 3.71 1.53 -3.69
CA ASN A 450 2.84 1.59 -4.87
C ASN A 450 3.36 0.75 -6.06
N GLU A 451 4.64 0.38 -6.06
CA GLU A 451 5.28 -0.41 -7.11
C GLU A 451 5.17 -1.92 -6.83
N ASN A 452 3.96 -2.49 -6.89
CA ASN A 452 3.70 -3.91 -6.65
C ASN A 452 3.27 -4.65 -7.92
N ILE A 453 3.52 -5.97 -7.95
CA ILE A 453 3.11 -6.82 -9.08
C ILE A 453 1.58 -6.94 -9.15
N PHE A 454 0.93 -7.07 -7.99
CA PHE A 454 -0.51 -7.07 -7.78
C PHE A 454 -0.96 -5.79 -7.09
N THR A 455 -2.19 -5.36 -7.33
CA THR A 455 -2.77 -4.24 -6.59
C THR A 455 -2.99 -4.63 -5.13
N TRP A 456 -3.11 -3.63 -4.26
CA TRP A 456 -3.37 -3.88 -2.86
C TRP A 456 -4.73 -4.54 -2.61
N GLU A 457 -5.72 -4.28 -3.47
CA GLU A 457 -7.01 -4.95 -3.44
C GLU A 457 -6.86 -6.44 -3.76
N GLU A 458 -6.07 -6.79 -4.78
CA GLU A 458 -5.79 -8.19 -5.11
C GLU A 458 -5.06 -8.91 -3.97
N ILE A 459 -4.08 -8.24 -3.34
CA ILE A 459 -3.35 -8.80 -2.19
C ILE A 459 -4.29 -8.98 -1.00
N GLN A 460 -5.11 -7.99 -0.68
CA GLN A 460 -6.07 -8.03 0.43
C GLN A 460 -7.16 -9.10 0.19
N GLU A 461 -7.59 -9.27 -1.05
CA GLU A 461 -8.48 -10.35 -1.44
C GLU A 461 -7.85 -11.71 -1.19
N TYR A 462 -6.59 -11.92 -1.63
CA TYR A 462 -5.87 -13.17 -1.36
C TYR A 462 -5.71 -13.44 0.14
N VAL A 463 -5.36 -12.43 0.93
CA VAL A 463 -5.24 -12.55 2.40
C VAL A 463 -6.55 -13.01 3.04
N THR A 464 -7.68 -12.42 2.62
CA THR A 464 -8.96 -12.61 3.31
C THR A 464 -9.76 -13.82 2.81
N SER A 465 -9.61 -14.22 1.54
CA SER A 465 -10.38 -15.34 0.95
C SER A 465 -9.53 -16.51 0.46
N GLU A 466 -8.20 -16.38 0.42
CA GLU A 466 -7.26 -17.33 -0.23
C GLU A 466 -7.59 -17.58 -1.71
N ARG A 467 -8.40 -16.72 -2.34
CA ARG A 467 -8.71 -16.80 -3.77
C ARG A 467 -7.44 -16.55 -4.59
N PRO A 468 -7.03 -17.47 -5.48
CA PRO A 468 -5.85 -17.27 -6.32
C PRO A 468 -5.87 -15.93 -7.08
N PHE A 469 -4.69 -15.35 -7.25
CA PHE A 469 -4.50 -14.09 -7.96
C PHE A 469 -4.97 -14.24 -9.41
N ASP A 470 -5.76 -13.27 -9.88
CA ASP A 470 -6.05 -13.14 -11.30
C ASP A 470 -4.86 -12.47 -11.97
N HIS A 471 -4.34 -13.07 -13.04
CA HIS A 471 -3.12 -12.60 -13.70
C HIS A 471 -3.07 -13.05 -15.15
N ASP A 472 -2.43 -12.23 -15.98
CA ASP A 472 -2.19 -12.58 -17.38
C ASP A 472 -0.99 -13.52 -17.55
N GLU A 473 -0.78 -13.98 -18.79
CA GLU A 473 0.30 -14.91 -19.17
C GLU A 473 1.72 -14.34 -18.96
N SER A 474 1.88 -13.06 -18.63
CA SER A 474 3.17 -12.43 -18.38
C SER A 474 3.66 -12.61 -16.95
N ILE A 475 2.84 -13.12 -16.03
CA ILE A 475 3.19 -13.45 -14.64
C ILE A 475 3.08 -14.97 -14.44
N LYS A 476 4.00 -15.56 -13.69
CA LYS A 476 3.84 -16.91 -13.12
C LYS A 476 3.64 -16.79 -11.63
N VAL A 477 2.53 -17.29 -11.13
CA VAL A 477 2.30 -17.48 -9.69
C VAL A 477 2.35 -18.96 -9.36
N THR A 478 3.22 -19.33 -8.40
CA THR A 478 3.24 -20.69 -7.85
C THR A 478 2.90 -20.61 -6.36
N TYR A 479 2.12 -21.57 -5.88
CA TYR A 479 1.63 -21.60 -4.51
C TYR A 479 2.34 -22.68 -3.69
N PHE A 480 3.01 -22.26 -2.62
CA PHE A 480 3.58 -23.15 -1.61
C PHE A 480 2.69 -23.10 -0.36
N GLY A 481 1.67 -23.95 -0.35
CA GLY A 481 0.60 -23.84 0.65
C GLY A 481 -0.17 -22.52 0.48
N SER A 482 -0.20 -21.70 1.53
CA SER A 482 -0.82 -20.37 1.53
C SER A 482 0.14 -19.24 1.10
N VAL A 483 1.36 -19.56 0.68
CA VAL A 483 2.34 -18.57 0.21
C VAL A 483 2.31 -18.52 -1.31
N ALA A 484 1.94 -17.39 -1.87
CA ALA A 484 2.08 -17.12 -3.30
C ALA A 484 3.51 -16.67 -3.61
N PHE A 485 4.09 -17.18 -4.68
CA PHE A 485 5.37 -16.70 -5.19
C PHE A 485 5.19 -16.33 -6.67
N ALA A 486 5.30 -15.02 -6.95
CA ALA A 486 5.07 -14.41 -8.24
C ALA A 486 6.36 -13.89 -8.91
N ILE A 487 6.56 -14.25 -10.17
CA ILE A 487 7.68 -13.81 -11.02
C ILE A 487 7.18 -13.43 -12.42
N LEU A 488 7.98 -12.68 -13.17
CA LEU A 488 7.66 -12.39 -14.58
C LEU A 488 8.05 -13.53 -15.52
N LEU A 489 7.16 -13.82 -16.48
CA LEU A 489 7.38 -14.71 -17.62
C LEU A 489 7.67 -13.96 -18.92
N SER A 490 7.20 -12.72 -19.07
CA SER A 490 7.47 -11.92 -20.27
C SER A 490 7.65 -10.43 -19.95
N ASN A 491 8.44 -9.75 -20.78
CA ASN A 491 8.63 -8.29 -20.75
C ASN A 491 7.38 -7.51 -21.26
N LYS A 492 6.22 -8.15 -21.40
CA LYS A 492 4.99 -7.44 -21.80
C LYS A 492 4.54 -6.47 -20.70
N LEU A 493 4.62 -6.88 -19.44
CA LEU A 493 4.36 -6.03 -18.27
C LEU A 493 5.29 -4.81 -18.20
N SER A 494 6.56 -4.98 -18.61
CA SER A 494 7.57 -3.92 -18.51
C SER A 494 7.39 -2.79 -19.51
N ARG A 495 6.49 -2.89 -20.50
CA ARG A 495 6.20 -1.79 -21.43
C ARG A 495 4.96 -0.98 -21.05
N HIS A 496 4.01 -1.57 -20.32
CA HIS A 496 2.73 -0.93 -20.01
C HIS A 496 2.65 -0.33 -18.60
N LYS A 497 3.45 -0.78 -17.63
CA LYS A 497 3.49 -0.20 -16.26
C LYS A 497 4.68 0.74 -15.98
N LEU A 498 5.80 0.64 -16.72
CA LEU A 498 7.01 1.45 -16.49
C LEU A 498 6.96 2.83 -17.13
N TYR A 499 6.18 2.95 -18.20
CA TYR A 499 5.86 4.22 -18.79
C TYR A 499 4.43 4.48 -18.37
N SER A 500 4.21 5.53 -17.58
CA SER A 500 2.88 6.12 -17.37
C SER A 500 2.35 6.66 -18.70
N PHE A 501 2.16 5.79 -19.68
CA PHE A 501 1.45 6.13 -20.89
C PHE A 501 0.02 6.45 -20.45
N CYS A 502 -0.48 7.60 -20.91
CA CYS A 502 -1.87 7.93 -20.71
C CYS A 502 -2.69 6.79 -21.35
N SER A 503 -3.87 6.48 -20.80
CA SER A 503 -4.72 5.40 -21.36
C SER A 503 -5.00 5.58 -22.85
N GLU A 504 -5.02 6.83 -23.31
CA GLU A 504 -5.15 7.23 -24.72
C GLU A 504 -3.94 6.80 -25.56
N ASP A 505 -2.72 6.97 -25.04
CA ASP A 505 -1.47 6.57 -25.73
C ASP A 505 -1.39 5.04 -25.86
N VAL A 506 -1.84 4.31 -24.84
CA VAL A 506 -1.86 2.84 -24.84
C VAL A 506 -2.79 2.30 -25.93
N GLU A 507 -3.97 2.90 -26.10
CA GLU A 507 -4.89 2.55 -27.18
C GLU A 507 -4.36 2.89 -28.57
N GLU A 508 -3.60 3.98 -28.69
CA GLU A 508 -3.01 4.40 -29.97
C GLU A 508 -1.86 3.47 -30.40
N PHE A 509 -1.01 3.06 -29.46
CA PHE A 509 0.03 2.05 -29.70
C PHE A 509 -0.54 0.67 -30.02
N ALA A 510 -1.66 0.29 -29.41
CA ALA A 510 -2.36 -0.95 -29.74
C ALA A 510 -2.90 -0.94 -31.18
N LYS A 511 -3.33 0.22 -31.69
CA LYS A 511 -3.76 0.39 -33.09
C LYS A 511 -2.60 0.37 -34.09
N LEU A 512 -1.40 0.76 -33.68
CA LEU A 512 -0.19 0.74 -34.53
C LEU A 512 0.46 -0.65 -34.64
N SER A 513 0.10 -1.58 -33.76
CA SER A 513 0.66 -2.94 -33.68
C SER A 513 -0.30 -4.04 -34.17
N ALA A 514 -1.48 -3.67 -34.65
CA ALA A 514 -2.42 -4.49 -35.42
C ALA A 514 -2.32 -4.14 -36.91
#